data_AF-A0A9E2YS72-F1
#
_entry.id   AF-A0A9E2YS72-F1
#
_cell.length_a   1.000
_cell.length_b   1.000
_cell.length_c   1.000
_cell.angle_alpha   90.00
_cell.angle_beta   90.00
_cell.angle_gamma   90.00
#
_symmetry.space_group_name_H-M   'P 1'
#
loop_
_entity.id
_entity.type
_entity.pdbx_description
1 polymer ?
#
loop_
_entity_poly.entity_id
_entity_poly.type
_entity_poly.pdbx_seq_one_letter_code
_entity_poly.pdbx_strand_id
1 'polypeptide(L)'
;MRQVLFDQFNSSAAPTEGVSMTGTMNFDGNGNYSFTGQLSTSTVSSGTPQSFSTSGSYAITAGGLLRMDDPLSSGDSLFGGVGNSAFVASATESQTALDLMVGVPIASSVSNAALSGQYRVGSMDITNMNVNQYRNASFLVNADGNGNLGTVSLLGQAANNSDTEVTQTVNGATYTLNGTNNTMTFPLASGASNTSQLVSGPKAFAVSSDGNIFIGGGLNTYDFIIGIKSGSGNNSSFSGTYYSGGMDYDSSYYGSYGSYYVDAFYGSVTGTGSGVSIAHQRVSSTLNYGYDYTIDDQFTVNSGGVTETYSRFFTGAGGTAVLSVGRSSAYSLELSILAKTVPQTGSVVINPLGIVNAANYVPPTNPVAPGEMVYLYGSGLASSSATASSTPLPTSLGNVSVTVNGTAAPIYQISPTKLVVIVPWELDPTSVGYAQFQVTNSSGTSNTVTMFVDSSAPGVFTVGQNGIGDGAVLHANGSVVSSSNPAKVGETISVYTTGLGAVSPSVSDGAPAPANGTLTTASDSFTIYVDGTQATTSFSGLAPGFVGLYQINFTVPSISDSGEVFVDISDDTNGAYNTMATMFVGSGSTASALPEAREQAGSRVREKAVAMARKGPEGRVQSHTKRGQ
;
A
#
# COMPACT_ATOMS: atom_id res chain seq x y z
N MET A 1 12.59 -17.98 -3.13
CA MET A 1 12.29 -16.61 -2.67
C MET A 1 13.39 -15.68 -3.07
N ARG A 2 13.09 -14.38 -3.15
CA ARG A 2 14.02 -13.29 -3.45
C ARG A 2 13.71 -12.13 -2.52
N GLN A 3 14.75 -11.56 -1.91
CA GLN A 3 14.68 -10.29 -1.17
C GLN A 3 15.82 -9.40 -1.65
N VAL A 4 15.52 -8.13 -1.87
CA VAL A 4 16.49 -7.08 -2.16
C VAL A 4 16.27 -5.98 -1.14
N LEU A 5 17.34 -5.60 -0.45
CA LEU A 5 17.35 -4.61 0.62
C LEU A 5 18.41 -3.56 0.32
N PHE A 6 18.05 -2.30 0.53
CA PHE A 6 18.96 -1.17 0.50
C PHE A 6 19.11 -0.61 1.92
N ASP A 7 20.36 -0.47 2.34
CA ASP A 7 20.74 -0.01 3.67
C ASP A 7 21.82 1.06 3.55
N GLN A 8 22.10 1.72 4.67
CA GLN A 8 23.16 2.71 4.85
C GLN A 8 23.02 3.86 3.86
N PHE A 9 22.31 4.90 4.25
CA PHE A 9 22.07 6.06 3.39
C PHE A 9 23.07 7.18 3.65
N ASN A 10 23.60 7.79 2.59
CA ASN A 10 24.49 8.95 2.72
C ASN A 10 23.69 10.25 2.97
N SER A 11 24.38 11.38 3.11
CA SER A 11 23.73 12.69 3.36
C SER A 11 22.81 13.18 2.24
N SER A 12 22.90 12.59 1.05
CA SER A 12 22.01 12.82 -0.09
C SER A 12 20.92 11.75 -0.20
N ALA A 13 20.75 10.91 0.84
CA ALA A 13 19.82 9.79 0.91
C ALA A 13 19.99 8.71 -0.17
N ALA A 14 21.15 8.66 -0.81
CA ALA A 14 21.48 7.56 -1.72
C ALA A 14 21.91 6.33 -0.90
N PRO A 15 21.44 5.12 -1.24
CA PRO A 15 21.89 3.90 -0.59
C PRO A 15 23.37 3.67 -0.88
N THR A 16 24.11 3.25 0.14
CA THR A 16 25.54 2.90 0.04
C THR A 16 25.78 1.42 0.19
N GLU A 17 24.77 0.68 0.64
CA GLU A 17 24.77 -0.77 0.73
C GLU A 17 23.56 -1.36 0.00
N GLY A 18 23.84 -2.36 -0.83
CA GLY A 18 22.84 -3.22 -1.45
C GLY A 18 23.03 -4.62 -0.93
N VAL A 19 21.92 -5.25 -0.54
CA VAL A 19 21.88 -6.61 -0.03
C VAL A 19 20.83 -7.39 -0.81
N SER A 20 21.16 -8.63 -1.15
CA SER A 20 20.35 -9.43 -2.04
C SER A 20 20.45 -10.88 -1.58
N MET A 21 19.31 -11.52 -1.32
CA MET A 21 19.27 -12.96 -1.05
C MET A 21 18.32 -13.71 -1.97
N THR A 22 18.69 -14.95 -2.28
CA THR A 22 17.88 -15.89 -3.06
C THR A 22 18.05 -17.30 -2.49
N GLY A 23 16.95 -18.01 -2.31
CA GLY A 23 16.99 -19.36 -1.76
C GLY A 23 15.63 -19.94 -1.42
N THR A 24 15.65 -20.99 -0.61
CA THR A 24 14.46 -21.70 -0.14
C THR A 24 14.17 -21.28 1.30
N MET A 25 12.91 -20.94 1.56
CA MET A 25 12.41 -20.77 2.93
C MET A 25 11.39 -21.86 3.21
N ASN A 26 11.56 -22.53 4.35
CA ASN A 26 10.68 -23.57 4.85
C ASN A 26 9.93 -23.01 6.05
N PHE A 27 8.60 -23.06 5.98
CA PHE A 27 7.71 -22.69 7.08
C PHE A 27 7.23 -23.96 7.77
N ASP A 28 7.33 -24.03 9.11
CA ASP A 28 7.01 -25.23 9.89
C ASP A 28 5.51 -25.39 10.21
N GLY A 29 4.70 -24.36 9.92
CA GLY A 29 3.28 -24.30 10.24
C GLY A 29 2.97 -23.92 11.70
N ASN A 30 3.99 -23.72 12.54
CA ASN A 30 3.88 -23.34 13.95
C ASN A 30 4.45 -21.93 14.23
N GLY A 31 4.61 -21.12 13.18
CA GLY A 31 5.08 -19.75 13.28
C GLY A 31 6.59 -19.60 13.22
N ASN A 32 7.35 -20.62 12.79
CA ASN A 32 8.79 -20.50 12.55
C ASN A 32 9.15 -20.78 11.09
N TYR A 33 10.13 -20.04 10.58
CA TYR A 33 10.74 -20.29 9.28
C TYR A 33 12.22 -20.61 9.41
N SER A 34 12.74 -21.36 8.44
CA SER A 34 14.18 -21.51 8.18
C SER A 34 14.48 -21.14 6.73
N PHE A 35 15.62 -20.51 6.49
CA PHE A 35 16.09 -20.12 5.17
C PHE A 35 17.44 -20.79 4.88
N THR A 36 17.63 -21.20 3.63
CA THR A 36 18.93 -21.62 3.10
C THR A 36 19.05 -21.17 1.64
N GLY A 37 20.17 -20.54 1.31
CA GLY A 37 20.41 -20.03 -0.03
C GLY A 37 21.72 -19.27 -0.13
N GLN A 38 21.69 -18.20 -0.93
CA GLN A 38 22.82 -17.32 -1.14
C GLN A 38 22.46 -15.88 -0.77
N LEU A 39 23.48 -15.17 -0.28
CA LEU A 39 23.46 -13.76 0.07
C LEU A 39 24.58 -13.05 -0.69
N SER A 40 24.30 -11.87 -1.23
CA SER A 40 25.28 -10.95 -1.80
C SER A 40 25.11 -9.58 -1.16
N THR A 41 26.22 -8.98 -0.76
CA THR A 41 26.28 -7.65 -0.15
C THR A 41 27.31 -6.81 -0.92
N SER A 42 26.98 -5.56 -1.24
CA SER A 42 27.90 -4.70 -2.02
C SER A 42 29.18 -4.35 -1.27
N THR A 43 29.13 -4.35 0.06
CA THR A 43 30.22 -3.99 0.97
C THR A 43 31.09 -5.19 1.37
N VAL A 44 30.60 -6.42 1.22
CA VAL A 44 31.28 -7.67 1.63
C VAL A 44 31.67 -8.50 0.41
N SER A 45 32.91 -8.98 0.38
CA SER A 45 33.44 -9.82 -0.73
C SER A 45 33.19 -9.22 -2.12
N SER A 46 33.07 -7.89 -2.21
CA SER A 46 32.75 -7.15 -3.43
C SER A 46 31.51 -7.68 -4.17
N GLY A 47 30.44 -8.04 -3.45
CA GLY A 47 29.21 -8.60 -4.06
C GLY A 47 29.32 -10.05 -4.51
N THR A 48 30.36 -10.77 -4.10
CA THR A 48 30.47 -12.21 -4.41
C THR A 48 29.46 -13.00 -3.58
N PRO A 49 28.59 -13.84 -4.19
CA PRO A 49 27.56 -14.57 -3.45
C PRO A 49 28.18 -15.53 -2.44
N GLN A 50 27.67 -15.50 -1.20
CA GLN A 50 28.06 -16.38 -0.11
C GLN A 50 26.90 -17.31 0.26
N SER A 51 27.21 -18.49 0.78
CA SER A 51 26.18 -19.35 1.37
C SER A 51 25.59 -18.66 2.60
N PHE A 52 24.26 -18.68 2.73
CA PHE A 52 23.56 -18.01 3.82
C PHE A 52 22.41 -18.88 4.34
N SER A 53 22.28 -18.92 5.66
CA SER A 53 21.21 -19.60 6.35
C SER A 53 20.81 -18.80 7.58
N THR A 54 19.51 -18.67 7.80
CA THR A 54 18.94 -17.99 8.96
C THR A 54 17.60 -18.63 9.33
N SER A 55 17.04 -18.25 10.47
CA SER A 55 15.73 -18.67 10.93
C SER A 55 15.07 -17.53 11.69
N GLY A 56 13.75 -17.50 11.71
CA GLY A 56 12.99 -16.51 12.45
C GLY A 56 11.55 -16.95 12.61
N SER A 57 10.72 -16.03 13.08
CA SER A 57 9.31 -16.24 13.34
C SER A 57 8.43 -15.57 12.29
N TYR A 58 7.21 -16.06 12.13
CA TYR A 58 6.20 -15.45 11.29
C TYR A 58 4.79 -15.66 11.86
N ALA A 59 3.89 -14.76 11.51
CA ALA A 59 2.47 -14.85 11.82
C ALA A 59 1.65 -14.47 10.59
N ILE A 60 0.56 -15.20 10.35
CA ILE A 60 -0.37 -14.93 9.25
C ILE A 60 -1.78 -14.87 9.83
N THR A 61 -2.51 -13.79 9.56
CA THR A 61 -3.92 -13.69 9.97
C THR A 61 -4.80 -14.54 9.04
N ALA A 62 -6.05 -14.80 9.44
CA ALA A 62 -6.99 -15.52 8.58
C ALA A 62 -7.19 -14.84 7.21
N GLY A 63 -7.06 -13.51 7.13
CA GLY A 63 -7.15 -12.75 5.87
C GLY A 63 -5.91 -12.88 4.99
N GLY A 64 -4.79 -13.36 5.54
CA GLY A 64 -3.53 -13.47 4.83
C GLY A 64 -2.54 -12.34 5.12
N LEU A 65 -2.83 -11.42 6.05
CA LEU A 65 -1.85 -10.43 6.49
C LEU A 65 -0.65 -11.15 7.13
N LEU A 66 0.54 -10.82 6.66
CA LEU A 66 1.81 -11.41 7.07
C LEU A 66 2.58 -10.41 7.94
N ARG A 67 3.12 -10.91 9.04
CA ARG A 67 4.29 -10.35 9.72
C ARG A 67 5.35 -11.43 9.83
N MET A 68 6.61 -11.10 9.59
CA MET A 68 7.73 -12.02 9.83
C MET A 68 8.98 -11.28 10.28
N ASP A 69 9.86 -11.96 10.99
CA ASP A 69 11.20 -11.45 11.26
C ASP A 69 11.93 -11.24 9.93
N ASP A 70 12.67 -10.14 9.78
CA ASP A 70 13.43 -9.87 8.57
C ASP A 70 14.68 -10.77 8.50
N PRO A 71 14.85 -11.62 7.45
CA PRO A 71 16.04 -12.44 7.29
C PRO A 71 17.35 -11.66 7.08
N LEU A 72 17.28 -10.43 6.58
CA LEU A 72 18.42 -9.58 6.24
C LEU A 72 18.72 -8.49 7.27
N SER A 73 17.71 -8.06 8.05
CA SER A 73 17.87 -7.04 9.10
C SER A 73 17.46 -7.57 10.47
N SER A 74 18.46 -7.88 11.32
CA SER A 74 18.21 -8.45 12.64
C SER A 74 17.47 -7.49 13.57
N GLY A 75 16.27 -7.86 14.01
CA GLY A 75 15.44 -7.08 14.93
C GLY A 75 14.32 -6.31 14.22
N ASP A 76 14.38 -6.21 12.90
CA ASP A 76 13.30 -5.64 12.09
C ASP A 76 12.25 -6.69 11.75
N SER A 77 11.05 -6.22 11.37
CA SER A 77 9.95 -7.06 10.89
C SER A 77 9.57 -6.65 9.48
N LEU A 78 9.23 -7.64 8.67
CA LEU A 78 8.59 -7.47 7.37
C LEU A 78 7.09 -7.64 7.52
N PHE A 79 6.34 -6.81 6.82
CA PHE A 79 4.89 -6.85 6.78
C PHE A 79 4.41 -6.95 5.34
N GLY A 80 3.26 -7.57 5.12
CA GLY A 80 2.66 -7.69 3.80
C GLY A 80 1.53 -8.69 3.80
N GLY A 81 1.47 -9.56 2.79
CA GLY A 81 0.42 -10.56 2.75
C GLY A 81 0.65 -11.75 1.83
N VAL A 82 -0.19 -12.76 2.03
CA VAL A 82 -0.09 -14.08 1.40
C VAL A 82 -1.30 -14.31 0.50
N GLY A 83 -1.02 -14.55 -0.78
CA GLY A 83 -1.98 -14.97 -1.78
C GLY A 83 -1.81 -16.46 -2.13
N ASN A 84 -2.52 -16.91 -3.16
CA ASN A 84 -2.41 -18.30 -3.62
C ASN A 84 -1.07 -18.60 -4.33
N SER A 85 -0.59 -17.64 -5.13
CA SER A 85 0.56 -17.83 -6.03
C SER A 85 1.88 -17.32 -5.44
N ALA A 86 1.83 -16.50 -4.40
CA ALA A 86 2.99 -15.86 -3.79
C ALA A 86 2.67 -15.28 -2.40
N PHE A 87 3.68 -14.77 -1.71
CA PHE A 87 3.55 -13.72 -0.71
C PHE A 87 4.44 -12.53 -1.09
N VAL A 88 4.06 -11.34 -0.65
CA VAL A 88 4.85 -10.10 -0.77
C VAL A 88 5.01 -9.47 0.61
N ALA A 89 6.18 -8.90 0.90
CA ALA A 89 6.44 -8.20 2.16
C ALA A 89 7.55 -7.13 2.02
N SER A 90 7.55 -6.18 2.95
CA SER A 90 8.55 -5.10 3.05
C SER A 90 8.70 -4.64 4.51
N ALA A 91 9.88 -4.16 4.89
CA ALA A 91 10.16 -3.45 6.13
C ALA A 91 9.77 -1.98 5.97
N THR A 92 8.77 -1.52 6.74
CA THR A 92 8.36 -0.10 6.72
C THR A 92 8.51 0.60 8.07
N GLU A 93 8.89 -0.18 9.06
CA GLU A 93 9.10 0.20 10.45
C GLU A 93 10.61 0.30 10.75
N SER A 94 11.46 -0.15 9.82
CA SER A 94 12.91 0.04 9.89
C SER A 94 13.30 1.47 9.53
N GLN A 95 14.25 2.02 10.26
CA GLN A 95 14.83 3.35 9.99
C GLN A 95 16.04 3.29 9.05
N THR A 96 16.53 2.09 8.75
CA THR A 96 17.79 1.91 8.01
C THR A 96 17.66 0.95 6.85
N ALA A 97 16.66 0.06 6.84
CA ALA A 97 16.44 -0.90 5.76
C ALA A 97 15.17 -0.58 4.98
N LEU A 98 15.31 -0.55 3.65
CA LEU A 98 14.19 -0.49 2.71
C LEU A 98 14.31 -1.68 1.76
N ASP A 99 13.27 -2.49 1.67
CA ASP A 99 13.37 -3.75 0.97
C ASP A 99 12.07 -4.19 0.27
N LEU A 100 12.24 -5.14 -0.64
CA LEU A 100 11.13 -5.90 -1.20
C LEU A 100 11.46 -7.38 -1.09
N MET A 101 10.53 -8.12 -0.51
CA MET A 101 10.57 -9.56 -0.40
C MET A 101 9.41 -10.19 -1.16
N VAL A 102 9.72 -11.15 -2.03
CA VAL A 102 8.70 -12.00 -2.67
C VAL A 102 9.07 -13.46 -2.52
N GLY A 103 8.10 -14.26 -2.09
CA GLY A 103 8.18 -15.70 -2.05
C GLY A 103 7.13 -16.33 -2.95
N VAL A 104 7.49 -17.41 -3.66
CA VAL A 104 6.53 -18.24 -4.40
C VAL A 104 6.57 -19.66 -3.84
N PRO A 105 5.42 -20.34 -3.66
CA PRO A 105 5.40 -21.75 -3.33
C PRO A 105 5.97 -22.52 -4.52
N ILE A 106 6.97 -23.38 -4.30
CA ILE A 106 7.58 -24.19 -5.35
C ILE A 106 7.00 -25.60 -5.33
N ALA A 107 6.83 -26.22 -6.50
CA ALA A 107 6.45 -27.63 -6.58
C ALA A 107 7.62 -28.55 -6.16
N SER A 108 7.32 -29.72 -5.61
CA SER A 108 8.31 -30.71 -5.17
C SER A 108 9.19 -31.26 -6.29
N SER A 109 8.74 -31.15 -7.54
CA SER A 109 9.53 -31.43 -8.74
C SER A 109 9.17 -30.40 -9.81
N VAL A 110 10.18 -29.71 -10.35
CA VAL A 110 9.98 -28.66 -11.37
C VAL A 110 10.82 -29.01 -12.61
N SER A 111 10.21 -28.93 -13.78
CA SER A 111 10.87 -29.03 -15.09
C SER A 111 10.56 -27.79 -15.92
N ASN A 112 11.20 -27.64 -17.08
CA ASN A 112 10.96 -26.49 -17.97
C ASN A 112 9.47 -26.29 -18.33
N ALA A 113 8.66 -27.36 -18.29
CA ALA A 113 7.23 -27.29 -18.57
C ALA A 113 6.44 -26.42 -17.59
N ALA A 114 6.96 -26.21 -16.37
CA ALA A 114 6.33 -25.36 -15.36
C ALA A 114 6.30 -23.88 -15.75
N LEU A 115 7.23 -23.43 -16.60
CA LEU A 115 7.21 -22.11 -17.20
C LEU A 115 6.80 -22.23 -18.67
N SER A 116 5.53 -22.01 -18.96
CA SER A 116 5.00 -22.06 -20.32
C SER A 116 3.95 -20.98 -20.58
N GLY A 117 3.93 -20.48 -21.80
CA GLY A 117 3.04 -19.40 -22.25
C GLY A 117 3.67 -18.02 -22.12
N GLN A 118 2.84 -17.00 -22.28
CA GLN A 118 3.28 -15.61 -22.23
C GLN A 118 3.23 -15.06 -20.81
N TYR A 119 4.28 -14.37 -20.40
CA TYR A 119 4.36 -13.64 -19.14
C TYR A 119 4.67 -12.18 -19.39
N ARG A 120 4.02 -11.32 -18.63
CA ARG A 120 4.43 -9.93 -18.43
C ARG A 120 5.49 -9.88 -17.36
N VAL A 121 6.59 -9.21 -17.65
CA VAL A 121 7.77 -9.16 -16.80
C VAL A 121 8.12 -7.72 -16.48
N GLY A 122 8.42 -7.48 -15.22
CA GLY A 122 8.93 -6.23 -14.69
C GLY A 122 10.28 -6.48 -14.05
N SER A 123 11.22 -5.55 -14.24
CA SER A 123 12.54 -5.61 -13.62
C SER A 123 12.96 -4.26 -13.09
N MET A 124 13.73 -4.25 -12.01
CA MET A 124 14.34 -3.07 -11.40
C MET A 124 15.75 -3.40 -10.93
N ASP A 125 16.71 -2.51 -11.13
CA ASP A 125 18.11 -2.70 -10.77
C ASP A 125 18.81 -1.37 -10.43
N ILE A 126 19.72 -1.42 -9.44
CA ILE A 126 20.78 -0.44 -9.26
C ILE A 126 22.11 -1.07 -9.68
N THR A 127 22.46 -0.96 -10.96
CA THR A 127 23.70 -1.56 -11.45
C THR A 127 24.91 -0.98 -10.70
N ASN A 128 25.77 -1.85 -10.17
CA ASN A 128 26.96 -1.50 -9.39
C ASN A 128 26.70 -0.68 -8.10
N MET A 129 25.47 -0.66 -7.56
CA MET A 129 25.09 0.24 -6.46
C MET A 129 25.41 1.72 -6.76
N ASN A 130 25.26 2.11 -8.02
CA ASN A 130 25.44 3.48 -8.46
C ASN A 130 24.08 4.09 -8.79
N VAL A 131 23.69 5.13 -8.05
CA VAL A 131 22.42 5.85 -8.23
C VAL A 131 22.25 6.49 -9.61
N ASN A 132 23.34 6.69 -10.36
CA ASN A 132 23.26 7.15 -11.76
C ASN A 132 22.99 5.99 -12.74
N GLN A 133 22.81 4.76 -12.25
CA GLN A 133 22.61 3.56 -13.07
C GLN A 133 21.31 2.83 -12.72
N TYR A 134 20.39 3.49 -12.03
CA TYR A 134 19.01 3.02 -11.89
C TYR A 134 18.43 2.67 -13.24
N ARG A 135 17.68 1.57 -13.27
CA ARG A 135 16.95 1.14 -14.46
C ARG A 135 15.77 0.30 -14.06
N ASN A 136 14.74 0.36 -14.89
CA ASN A 136 13.65 -0.58 -14.85
C ASN A 136 13.17 -0.88 -16.28
N ALA A 137 12.48 -2.01 -16.43
CA ALA A 137 11.93 -2.41 -17.72
C ALA A 137 10.65 -3.22 -17.53
N SER A 138 9.76 -3.09 -18.49
CA SER A 138 8.57 -3.93 -18.66
C SER A 138 8.60 -4.60 -20.03
N PHE A 139 8.32 -5.89 -20.09
CA PHE A 139 8.41 -6.66 -21.34
C PHE A 139 7.59 -7.94 -21.30
N LEU A 140 7.46 -8.57 -22.47
CA LEU A 140 6.86 -9.89 -22.61
C LEU A 140 7.95 -10.93 -22.82
N VAL A 141 7.78 -12.09 -22.18
CA VAL A 141 8.50 -13.31 -22.53
C VAL A 141 7.51 -14.38 -22.95
N ASN A 142 7.86 -15.18 -23.95
CA ASN A 142 7.06 -16.31 -24.40
C ASN A 142 7.84 -17.59 -24.10
N ALA A 143 7.57 -18.18 -22.93
CA ALA A 143 8.23 -19.40 -22.51
C ALA A 143 7.64 -20.61 -23.24
N ASP A 144 8.49 -21.41 -23.86
CA ASP A 144 8.09 -22.53 -24.72
C ASP A 144 7.84 -23.84 -23.96
N GLY A 145 8.04 -23.87 -22.64
CA GLY A 145 8.00 -25.09 -21.84
C GLY A 145 9.24 -25.99 -21.96
N ASN A 146 10.22 -25.61 -22.78
CA ASN A 146 11.39 -26.41 -23.12
C ASN A 146 12.72 -25.70 -22.82
N GLY A 147 12.69 -24.47 -22.32
CA GLY A 147 13.88 -23.73 -21.89
C GLY A 147 14.24 -22.53 -22.76
N ASN A 148 13.38 -22.13 -23.71
CA ASN A 148 13.59 -20.96 -24.55
C ASN A 148 12.55 -19.88 -24.25
N LEU A 149 13.03 -18.63 -24.16
CA LEU A 149 12.19 -17.42 -24.13
C LEU A 149 12.18 -16.68 -25.48
N GLY A 150 13.07 -17.08 -26.40
CA GLY A 150 13.17 -16.53 -27.74
C GLY A 150 13.82 -15.14 -27.78
N THR A 151 13.34 -14.29 -28.69
CA THR A 151 13.69 -12.88 -28.77
C THR A 151 12.79 -12.06 -27.86
N VAL A 152 13.38 -11.26 -26.99
CA VAL A 152 12.68 -10.44 -25.99
C VAL A 152 12.88 -8.96 -26.34
N SER A 153 11.78 -8.22 -26.46
CA SER A 153 11.78 -6.77 -26.64
C SER A 153 11.56 -6.10 -25.29
N LEU A 154 12.61 -5.48 -24.75
CA LEU A 154 12.61 -4.73 -23.51
C LEU A 154 12.13 -3.31 -23.76
N LEU A 155 11.15 -2.81 -23.00
CA LEU A 155 10.77 -1.40 -22.96
C LEU A 155 11.06 -0.88 -21.55
N GLY A 156 11.88 0.16 -21.43
CA GLY A 156 12.25 0.69 -20.11
C GLY A 156 13.12 1.92 -20.20
N GLN A 157 13.70 2.31 -19.07
CA GLN A 157 14.49 3.54 -18.92
C GLN A 157 15.69 3.27 -18.01
N ALA A 158 16.69 4.15 -18.09
CA ALA A 158 17.84 4.11 -17.21
C ALA A 158 18.38 5.53 -16.95
N ALA A 159 18.89 5.77 -15.75
CA ALA A 159 19.35 7.09 -15.33
C ALA A 159 20.57 7.53 -16.16
N ASN A 160 21.48 6.59 -16.46
CA ASN A 160 22.60 6.81 -17.36
C ASN A 160 22.22 6.86 -18.85
N ASN A 161 20.92 6.88 -19.16
CA ASN A 161 20.35 7.13 -20.48
C ASN A 161 19.38 8.33 -20.44
N SER A 162 19.69 9.31 -19.58
CA SER A 162 18.93 10.55 -19.45
C SER A 162 17.44 10.32 -19.17
N ASP A 163 17.13 9.29 -18.37
CA ASP A 163 15.77 8.92 -17.98
C ASP A 163 14.81 8.71 -19.16
N THR A 164 15.36 8.48 -20.35
CA THR A 164 14.62 8.36 -21.59
C THR A 164 14.22 6.92 -21.82
N GLU A 165 12.94 6.73 -22.14
CA GLU A 165 12.40 5.44 -22.46
C GLU A 165 12.97 4.91 -23.79
N VAL A 166 13.49 3.69 -23.76
CA VAL A 166 14.13 3.01 -24.89
C VAL A 166 13.58 1.60 -25.07
N THR A 167 13.60 1.16 -26.32
CA THR A 167 13.36 -0.25 -26.66
C THR A 167 14.69 -0.93 -26.96
N GLN A 168 14.94 -2.09 -26.33
CA GLN A 168 16.11 -2.91 -26.57
C GLN A 168 15.71 -4.34 -26.93
N THR A 169 16.53 -5.02 -27.73
CA THR A 169 16.28 -6.42 -28.12
C THR A 169 17.31 -7.35 -27.50
N VAL A 170 16.84 -8.39 -26.82
CA VAL A 170 17.65 -9.49 -26.32
C VAL A 170 17.35 -10.73 -27.16
N ASN A 171 18.37 -11.26 -27.83
CA ASN A 171 18.24 -12.47 -28.65
C ASN A 171 18.73 -13.70 -27.87
N GLY A 172 18.01 -14.81 -28.02
CA GLY A 172 18.43 -16.09 -27.44
C GLY A 172 18.28 -16.15 -25.91
N ALA A 173 17.27 -15.48 -25.36
CA ALA A 173 16.96 -15.61 -23.94
C ALA A 173 16.48 -17.05 -23.65
N THR A 174 16.96 -17.63 -22.55
CA THR A 174 16.75 -19.04 -22.19
C THR A 174 16.45 -19.20 -20.70
N TYR A 175 15.96 -20.37 -20.32
CA TYR A 175 15.79 -20.74 -18.93
C TYR A 175 16.01 -22.25 -18.72
N THR A 176 16.32 -22.64 -17.49
CA THR A 176 16.44 -24.04 -17.08
C THR A 176 15.86 -24.20 -15.69
N LEU A 177 14.92 -25.13 -15.56
CA LEU A 177 14.29 -25.58 -14.33
C LEU A 177 14.70 -27.04 -14.10
N ASN A 178 15.53 -27.29 -13.09
CA ASN A 178 16.09 -28.62 -12.78
C ASN A 178 15.98 -28.99 -11.30
N GLY A 179 15.14 -28.28 -10.55
CA GLY A 179 14.99 -28.44 -9.10
C GLY A 179 15.67 -27.30 -8.35
N THR A 180 16.92 -27.52 -7.92
CA THR A 180 17.60 -26.63 -6.96
C THR A 180 18.39 -25.48 -7.58
N ASN A 181 18.82 -25.58 -8.85
CA ASN A 181 19.69 -24.58 -9.51
C ASN A 181 19.04 -24.07 -10.80
N ASN A 182 17.94 -23.35 -10.62
CA ASN A 182 17.17 -22.78 -11.72
C ASN A 182 17.80 -21.48 -12.21
N THR A 183 18.03 -21.37 -13.52
CA THR A 183 18.65 -20.18 -14.14
C THR A 183 17.81 -19.67 -15.31
N MET A 184 17.55 -18.36 -15.34
CA MET A 184 17.00 -17.65 -16.49
C MET A 184 18.06 -16.70 -17.03
N THR A 185 18.39 -16.77 -18.32
CA THR A 185 19.50 -16.00 -18.89
C THR A 185 19.00 -15.03 -19.95
N PHE A 186 19.37 -13.76 -19.78
CA PHE A 186 19.21 -12.70 -20.77
C PHE A 186 20.60 -12.35 -21.35
N PRO A 187 20.99 -12.89 -22.51
CA PRO A 187 22.31 -12.61 -23.07
C PRO A 187 22.54 -11.12 -23.29
N LEU A 188 23.80 -10.68 -23.17
CA LEU A 188 24.18 -9.36 -23.64
C LEU A 188 24.00 -9.27 -25.15
N ALA A 189 23.36 -8.20 -25.61
CA ALA A 189 23.33 -7.84 -27.01
C ALA A 189 24.75 -7.57 -27.51
N SER A 190 25.02 -7.90 -28.76
CA SER A 190 26.35 -7.69 -29.35
C SER A 190 26.79 -6.24 -29.23
N GLY A 191 27.94 -6.00 -28.59
CA GLY A 191 28.49 -4.66 -28.36
C GLY A 191 27.87 -3.89 -27.18
N ALA A 192 26.88 -4.46 -26.47
CA ALA A 192 26.34 -3.89 -25.25
C ALA A 192 27.19 -4.26 -24.02
N SER A 193 27.15 -3.40 -22.99
CA SER A 193 27.65 -3.69 -21.66
C SER A 193 26.49 -3.93 -20.69
N ASN A 194 26.79 -4.49 -19.51
CA ASN A 194 25.81 -4.59 -18.42
C ASN A 194 25.25 -3.21 -17.99
N THR A 195 26.03 -2.14 -18.18
CA THR A 195 25.61 -0.78 -17.82
C THR A 195 24.74 -0.12 -18.89
N SER A 196 24.77 -0.58 -20.15
CA SER A 196 23.94 -0.04 -21.24
C SER A 196 22.68 -0.86 -21.53
N GLN A 197 22.63 -2.13 -21.12
CA GLN A 197 21.47 -3.00 -21.34
C GLN A 197 20.52 -2.99 -20.15
N LEU A 198 19.20 -2.87 -20.40
CA LEU A 198 18.17 -2.77 -19.36
C LEU A 198 18.10 -4.05 -18.50
N VAL A 199 18.18 -5.23 -19.13
CA VAL A 199 18.18 -6.53 -18.45
C VAL A 199 19.20 -7.43 -19.11
N SER A 200 20.14 -7.97 -18.34
CA SER A 200 21.20 -8.85 -18.84
C SER A 200 21.68 -9.85 -17.80
N GLY A 201 22.39 -10.88 -18.25
CA GLY A 201 23.04 -11.88 -17.42
C GLY A 201 22.13 -13.02 -16.95
N PRO A 202 22.72 -14.00 -16.23
CA PRO A 202 21.98 -15.07 -15.59
C PRO A 202 21.24 -14.55 -14.35
N LYS A 203 20.04 -15.08 -14.13
CA LYS A 203 19.18 -14.84 -12.98
C LYS A 203 18.91 -16.17 -12.30
N ALA A 204 19.19 -16.26 -11.02
CA ALA A 204 18.60 -17.30 -10.19
C ALA A 204 17.11 -16.99 -10.07
N PHE A 205 16.25 -17.97 -10.34
CA PHE A 205 14.81 -17.72 -10.37
C PHE A 205 14.00 -18.91 -9.85
N ALA A 206 12.74 -18.65 -9.49
CA ALA A 206 11.79 -19.65 -9.06
C ALA A 206 10.43 -19.39 -9.73
N VAL A 207 9.68 -20.46 -9.95
CA VAL A 207 8.32 -20.40 -10.50
C VAL A 207 7.36 -20.93 -9.45
N SER A 208 6.26 -20.22 -9.24
CA SER A 208 5.13 -20.63 -8.41
C SER A 208 4.58 -21.97 -8.87
N SER A 209 4.06 -22.77 -7.93
CA SER A 209 3.56 -24.12 -8.18
C SER A 209 2.38 -24.17 -9.15
N ASP A 210 1.63 -23.08 -9.29
CA ASP A 210 0.55 -22.92 -10.26
C ASP A 210 1.01 -22.36 -11.62
N GLY A 211 2.29 -21.97 -11.73
CA GLY A 211 2.87 -21.38 -12.93
C GLY A 211 2.34 -19.99 -13.26
N ASN A 212 1.75 -19.27 -12.30
CA ASN A 212 1.21 -17.93 -12.58
C ASN A 212 2.23 -16.82 -12.34
N ILE A 213 3.21 -17.05 -11.46
CA ILE A 213 4.23 -16.08 -11.08
C ILE A 213 5.62 -16.74 -11.16
N PHE A 214 6.61 -16.01 -11.65
CA PHE A 214 8.02 -16.30 -11.40
C PHE A 214 8.73 -15.09 -10.82
N ILE A 215 9.77 -15.33 -10.02
CA ILE A 215 10.60 -14.31 -9.39
C ILE A 215 12.08 -14.65 -9.53
N GLY A 216 12.95 -13.66 -9.55
CA GLY A 216 14.39 -13.90 -9.57
C GLY A 216 15.26 -12.65 -9.46
N GLY A 217 16.56 -12.85 -9.66
CA GLY A 217 17.58 -11.82 -9.70
C GLY A 217 18.95 -12.45 -9.98
N GLY A 218 19.95 -11.66 -10.34
CA GLY A 218 21.32 -12.16 -10.40
C GLY A 218 21.86 -12.45 -9.00
N LEU A 219 22.74 -13.45 -8.88
CA LEU A 219 23.27 -13.87 -7.59
C LEU A 219 24.20 -12.83 -6.96
N ASN A 220 24.87 -12.03 -7.79
CA ASN A 220 25.85 -11.01 -7.41
C ASN A 220 25.37 -9.59 -7.76
N THR A 221 24.06 -9.42 -7.95
CA THR A 221 23.42 -8.16 -8.28
C THR A 221 22.27 -7.87 -7.32
N TYR A 222 21.78 -6.62 -7.35
CA TYR A 222 20.72 -6.10 -6.50
C TYR A 222 19.45 -5.85 -7.32
N ASP A 223 19.29 -6.63 -8.39
CA ASP A 223 18.13 -6.58 -9.27
C ASP A 223 17.04 -7.52 -8.79
N PHE A 224 15.82 -7.17 -9.19
CA PHE A 224 14.64 -7.99 -9.01
C PHE A 224 13.93 -8.13 -10.36
N ILE A 225 13.58 -9.35 -10.73
CA ILE A 225 12.71 -9.64 -11.87
C ILE A 225 11.46 -10.38 -11.39
N ILE A 226 10.30 -9.91 -11.80
CA ILE A 226 8.99 -10.52 -11.48
C ILE A 226 8.25 -10.72 -12.79
N GLY A 227 7.80 -11.95 -13.03
CA GLY A 227 6.94 -12.28 -14.16
C GLY A 227 5.59 -12.78 -13.70
N ILE A 228 4.51 -12.17 -14.21
CA ILE A 228 3.14 -12.65 -14.04
C ILE A 228 2.64 -13.21 -15.37
N LYS A 229 1.94 -14.34 -15.34
CA LYS A 229 1.35 -14.94 -16.55
C LYS A 229 0.33 -13.97 -17.12
N SER A 230 0.42 -13.66 -18.42
CA SER A 230 -0.39 -12.59 -19.02
C SER A 230 -1.90 -12.86 -18.90
N GLY A 231 -2.65 -11.86 -18.41
CA GLY A 231 -4.12 -11.88 -18.36
C GLY A 231 -4.80 -11.49 -19.68
N SER A 232 -6.14 -11.54 -19.67
CA SER A 232 -6.98 -11.14 -20.83
C SER A 232 -7.05 -9.63 -21.05
N GLY A 233 -6.63 -8.83 -20.04
CA GLY A 233 -6.56 -7.37 -20.08
C GLY A 233 -7.90 -6.67 -20.27
N ASN A 234 -8.76 -6.73 -19.26
CA ASN A 234 -10.00 -5.97 -19.16
C ASN A 234 -10.27 -5.59 -17.69
N ASN A 235 -11.19 -4.65 -17.42
CA ASN A 235 -11.44 -4.19 -16.04
C ASN A 235 -11.79 -5.33 -15.08
N SER A 236 -12.55 -6.34 -15.52
CA SER A 236 -12.92 -7.49 -14.68
C SER A 236 -11.72 -8.37 -14.27
N SER A 237 -10.57 -8.24 -14.95
CA SER A 237 -9.33 -8.94 -14.55
C SER A 237 -8.65 -8.33 -13.34
N PHE A 238 -9.08 -7.16 -12.87
CA PHE A 238 -8.64 -6.56 -11.61
C PHE A 238 -9.86 -6.43 -10.68
N SER A 239 -10.18 -7.54 -9.99
CA SER A 239 -11.35 -7.64 -9.11
C SER A 239 -10.99 -8.41 -7.84
N GLY A 240 -11.35 -7.83 -6.69
CA GLY A 240 -11.04 -8.37 -5.37
C GLY A 240 -9.90 -7.61 -4.69
N THR A 241 -9.56 -8.06 -3.49
CA THR A 241 -8.50 -7.47 -2.65
C THR A 241 -7.17 -8.18 -2.92
N TYR A 242 -6.12 -7.40 -3.10
CA TYR A 242 -4.76 -7.84 -3.36
C TYR A 242 -3.86 -7.31 -2.24
N TYR A 243 -2.86 -8.09 -1.84
CA TYR A 243 -1.76 -7.62 -1.00
C TYR A 243 -0.63 -7.11 -1.89
N SER A 244 -0.09 -5.96 -1.56
CA SER A 244 0.88 -5.23 -2.39
C SER A 244 2.20 -5.11 -1.65
N GLY A 245 3.30 -5.21 -2.39
CA GLY A 245 4.63 -4.86 -1.92
C GLY A 245 5.46 -4.32 -3.07
N GLY A 246 6.27 -3.30 -2.80
CA GLY A 246 7.08 -2.68 -3.83
C GLY A 246 8.21 -1.82 -3.30
N MET A 247 9.07 -1.43 -4.23
CA MET A 247 10.07 -0.37 -4.03
C MET A 247 9.94 0.65 -5.15
N ASP A 248 10.22 1.90 -4.83
CA ASP A 248 10.24 3.01 -5.78
C ASP A 248 11.49 3.88 -5.55
N TYR A 249 11.91 4.56 -6.61
CA TYR A 249 12.81 5.69 -6.55
C TYR A 249 12.06 6.97 -6.88
N ASP A 250 11.89 7.83 -5.88
CA ASP A 250 11.20 9.09 -6.02
C ASP A 250 12.13 10.14 -6.65
N SER A 251 11.70 10.65 -7.81
CA SER A 251 12.36 11.68 -8.62
C SER A 251 11.97 13.11 -8.25
N SER A 252 10.87 13.29 -7.52
CA SER A 252 10.32 14.61 -7.17
C SER A 252 11.25 15.44 -6.28
N TYR A 253 12.16 14.77 -5.56
CA TYR A 253 13.14 15.40 -4.69
C TYR A 253 14.54 15.55 -5.32
N TYR A 254 14.74 15.09 -6.56
CA TYR A 254 16.03 15.21 -7.24
C TYR A 254 16.51 16.67 -7.30
N GLY A 255 15.60 17.62 -7.52
CA GLY A 255 15.91 19.06 -7.52
C GLY A 255 16.33 19.63 -6.16
N SER A 256 15.92 19.01 -5.05
CA SER A 256 16.21 19.48 -3.68
C SER A 256 17.49 18.87 -3.10
N TYR A 257 17.85 17.65 -3.50
CA TYR A 257 18.92 16.87 -2.86
C TYR A 257 19.95 16.26 -3.82
N GLY A 258 19.73 16.39 -5.13
CA GLY A 258 20.65 15.90 -6.16
C GLY A 258 20.72 14.37 -6.28
N SER A 259 19.74 13.64 -5.73
CA SER A 259 19.65 12.18 -5.78
C SER A 259 18.18 11.73 -5.72
N TYR A 260 17.91 10.50 -6.18
CA TYR A 260 16.59 9.85 -6.08
C TYR A 260 16.46 9.12 -4.74
N TYR A 261 15.28 9.20 -4.12
CA TYR A 261 15.00 8.59 -2.82
C TYR A 261 14.48 7.16 -2.98
N VAL A 262 15.06 6.19 -2.28
CA VAL A 262 14.46 4.85 -2.18
C VAL A 262 13.31 4.93 -1.18
N ASP A 263 12.17 4.40 -1.59
CA ASP A 263 11.05 4.12 -0.71
C ASP A 263 10.66 2.64 -0.87
N ALA A 264 10.15 2.04 0.20
CA ALA A 264 9.60 0.69 0.19
C ALA A 264 8.25 0.68 0.90
N PHE A 265 7.37 -0.22 0.49
CA PHE A 265 6.02 -0.28 1.04
C PHE A 265 5.44 -1.69 1.05
N TYR A 266 4.49 -1.88 1.95
CA TYR A 266 3.50 -2.93 1.87
C TYR A 266 2.10 -2.33 1.93
N GLY A 267 1.09 -3.07 1.47
CA GLY A 267 -0.26 -2.55 1.46
C GLY A 267 -1.29 -3.54 0.97
N SER A 268 -2.47 -3.01 0.66
CA SER A 268 -3.50 -3.74 -0.04
C SER A 268 -4.27 -2.83 -0.98
N VAL A 269 -4.78 -3.41 -2.06
CA VAL A 269 -5.58 -2.72 -3.06
C VAL A 269 -6.80 -3.56 -3.41
N THR A 270 -7.97 -2.94 -3.45
CA THR A 270 -9.19 -3.56 -3.96
C THR A 270 -9.49 -3.04 -5.35
N GLY A 271 -9.43 -3.93 -6.34
CA GLY A 271 -9.95 -3.68 -7.67
C GLY A 271 -11.46 -3.93 -7.69
N THR A 272 -12.24 -3.00 -8.24
CA THR A 272 -13.71 -3.12 -8.32
C THR A 272 -14.18 -4.00 -9.49
N GLY A 273 -13.28 -4.40 -10.39
CA GLY A 273 -13.65 -5.01 -11.67
C GLY A 273 -14.25 -4.03 -12.69
N SER A 274 -14.42 -2.76 -12.32
CA SER A 274 -15.11 -1.73 -13.12
C SER A 274 -14.20 -0.57 -13.55
N GLY A 275 -12.88 -0.72 -13.39
CA GLY A 275 -11.91 0.33 -13.75
C GLY A 275 -11.68 1.33 -12.63
N VAL A 276 -11.89 0.90 -11.39
CA VAL A 276 -11.61 1.69 -10.17
C VAL A 276 -10.88 0.79 -9.19
N SER A 277 -9.90 1.35 -8.48
CA SER A 277 -9.25 0.75 -7.32
C SER A 277 -9.33 1.65 -6.09
N ILE A 278 -9.26 1.03 -4.91
CA ILE A 278 -9.06 1.71 -3.61
C ILE A 278 -7.91 0.98 -2.92
N ALA A 279 -6.92 1.72 -2.42
CA ALA A 279 -5.71 1.17 -1.84
C ALA A 279 -5.35 1.78 -0.49
N HIS A 280 -4.64 0.98 0.29
CA HIS A 280 -3.85 1.39 1.44
C HIS A 280 -2.39 0.99 1.22
N GLN A 281 -1.46 1.86 1.60
CA GLN A 281 -0.05 1.52 1.72
C GLN A 281 0.53 2.05 3.02
N ARG A 282 1.30 1.20 3.69
CA ARG A 282 2.27 1.61 4.69
C ARG A 282 3.60 1.80 3.96
N VAL A 283 4.12 3.01 3.98
CA VAL A 283 5.30 3.40 3.19
C VAL A 283 6.40 3.82 4.13
N SER A 284 7.65 3.47 3.84
CA SER A 284 8.84 4.00 4.50
C SER A 284 9.79 4.61 3.49
N SER A 285 10.45 5.69 3.87
CA SER A 285 11.48 6.34 3.08
C SER A 285 12.65 6.74 3.96
N THR A 286 13.77 7.09 3.33
CA THR A 286 14.97 7.55 4.06
C THR A 286 14.79 8.88 4.79
N LEU A 287 13.71 9.62 4.53
CA LEU A 287 13.43 10.94 5.12
C LEU A 287 12.27 10.93 6.12
N ASN A 288 11.33 10.02 5.95
CA ASN A 288 10.11 9.96 6.75
C ASN A 288 10.04 8.61 7.45
N TYR A 289 9.77 8.66 8.75
CA TYR A 289 9.25 7.49 9.46
C TYR A 289 8.01 7.01 8.73
N GLY A 290 7.83 5.69 8.71
CA GLY A 290 6.80 5.16 7.86
C GLY A 290 5.42 5.71 8.21
N TYR A 291 4.56 5.77 7.20
CA TYR A 291 3.28 6.45 7.24
C TYR A 291 2.22 5.67 6.47
N ASP A 292 0.96 5.90 6.82
CA ASP A 292 -0.20 5.28 6.16
C ASP A 292 -0.74 6.19 5.06
N TYR A 293 -1.06 5.60 3.91
CA TYR A 293 -1.57 6.33 2.76
C TYR A 293 -2.75 5.62 2.14
N THR A 294 -3.83 6.37 1.91
CA THR A 294 -5.06 5.87 1.30
C THR A 294 -5.41 6.66 0.05
N ILE A 295 -5.69 5.93 -1.02
CA ILE A 295 -5.83 6.48 -2.37
C ILE A 295 -6.83 5.66 -3.18
N ASP A 296 -7.49 6.32 -4.13
CA ASP A 296 -8.25 5.70 -5.19
C ASP A 296 -7.66 6.02 -6.56
N ASP A 297 -7.94 5.15 -7.52
CA ASP A 297 -7.57 5.39 -8.90
C ASP A 297 -8.65 4.92 -9.87
N GLN A 298 -8.72 5.57 -11.03
CA GLN A 298 -9.65 5.26 -12.09
C GLN A 298 -8.92 5.06 -13.41
N PHE A 299 -9.09 3.88 -14.00
CA PHE A 299 -8.35 3.45 -15.18
C PHE A 299 -9.20 2.57 -16.10
N THR A 300 -8.67 2.33 -17.30
CA THR A 300 -9.20 1.32 -18.22
C THR A 300 -8.13 0.28 -18.51
N VAL A 301 -8.33 -0.94 -18.00
CA VAL A 301 -7.45 -2.08 -18.26
C VAL A 301 -7.64 -2.56 -19.69
N ASN A 302 -6.57 -2.49 -20.48
CA ASN A 302 -6.52 -3.01 -21.84
C ASN A 302 -5.67 -4.29 -21.93
N SER A 303 -5.69 -4.96 -23.08
CA SER A 303 -4.85 -6.15 -23.35
C SER A 303 -3.34 -5.88 -23.17
N GLY A 304 -2.91 -4.65 -23.42
CA GLY A 304 -1.53 -4.20 -23.21
C GLY A 304 -1.20 -3.79 -21.76
N GLY A 305 -2.17 -3.83 -20.84
CA GLY A 305 -2.10 -3.21 -19.52
C GLY A 305 -2.70 -1.80 -19.50
N VAL A 306 -2.44 -1.08 -18.42
CA VAL A 306 -2.70 0.34 -18.27
C VAL A 306 -1.38 1.09 -18.38
N THR A 307 -1.40 2.22 -19.06
CA THR A 307 -0.23 3.09 -19.18
C THR A 307 -0.62 4.46 -18.69
N GLU A 308 0.08 4.84 -17.64
CA GLU A 308 -0.12 6.08 -16.91
C GLU A 308 1.10 6.97 -17.12
N THR A 309 1.13 8.15 -16.53
CA THR A 309 2.22 9.10 -16.74
C THR A 309 3.54 8.51 -16.22
N TYR A 310 3.55 7.92 -15.02
CA TYR A 310 4.77 7.45 -14.36
C TYR A 310 4.85 5.93 -14.14
N SER A 311 3.88 5.14 -14.63
CA SER A 311 3.86 3.68 -14.48
C SER A 311 3.15 3.02 -15.65
N ARG A 312 3.29 1.71 -15.65
CA ARG A 312 2.40 0.79 -16.35
C ARG A 312 2.07 -0.33 -15.41
N PHE A 313 0.79 -0.67 -15.31
CA PHE A 313 0.40 -1.88 -14.61
C PHE A 313 -0.27 -2.88 -15.54
N PHE A 314 -0.17 -4.15 -15.16
CA PHE A 314 -0.63 -5.27 -15.94
C PHE A 314 -1.33 -6.29 -15.05
N THR A 315 -2.43 -6.85 -15.52
CA THR A 315 -3.17 -7.89 -14.80
C THR A 315 -2.72 -9.29 -15.23
N GLY A 316 -2.63 -10.18 -14.24
CA GLY A 316 -2.26 -11.58 -14.42
C GLY A 316 -3.43 -12.43 -14.90
N ALA A 317 -3.12 -13.63 -15.39
CA ALA A 317 -4.10 -14.64 -15.79
C ALA A 317 -5.08 -14.92 -14.65
N GLY A 318 -6.39 -14.80 -14.93
CA GLY A 318 -7.44 -14.99 -13.94
C GLY A 318 -7.45 -13.95 -12.81
N GLY A 319 -6.75 -12.83 -12.96
CA GLY A 319 -6.64 -11.80 -11.93
C GLY A 319 -5.82 -12.24 -10.71
N THR A 320 -4.91 -13.21 -10.86
CA THR A 320 -4.12 -13.75 -9.73
C THR A 320 -3.09 -12.77 -9.17
N ALA A 321 -2.66 -11.80 -9.99
CA ALA A 321 -1.71 -10.76 -9.59
C ALA A 321 -1.87 -9.51 -10.47
N VAL A 322 -1.34 -8.40 -9.99
CA VAL A 322 -1.12 -7.15 -10.74
C VAL A 322 0.35 -6.77 -10.57
N LEU A 323 1.00 -6.41 -11.67
CA LEU A 323 2.40 -6.00 -11.69
C LEU A 323 2.47 -4.56 -12.18
N SER A 324 3.08 -3.67 -11.40
CA SER A 324 3.33 -2.27 -11.81
C SER A 324 4.84 -2.02 -11.99
N VAL A 325 5.18 -1.27 -13.02
CA VAL A 325 6.56 -0.88 -13.34
C VAL A 325 6.58 0.62 -13.67
N GLY A 326 7.50 1.35 -13.05
CA GLY A 326 7.66 2.78 -13.27
C GLY A 326 8.12 3.17 -14.69
N ARG A 327 7.88 4.42 -15.08
CA ARG A 327 8.36 5.06 -16.32
C ARG A 327 8.49 6.56 -16.10
N SER A 328 8.94 7.30 -17.12
CA SER A 328 9.02 8.77 -17.09
C SER A 328 9.83 9.29 -15.89
N SER A 329 11.11 8.92 -15.82
CA SER A 329 12.09 9.21 -14.76
C SER A 329 11.86 8.55 -13.41
N ALA A 330 10.83 7.73 -13.32
CA ALA A 330 10.37 7.26 -12.04
C ALA A 330 10.53 5.72 -12.00
N TYR A 331 11.39 5.21 -11.13
CA TYR A 331 11.86 3.82 -11.16
C TYR A 331 11.21 2.98 -10.06
N SER A 332 10.18 2.21 -10.40
CA SER A 332 9.48 1.35 -9.44
C SER A 332 9.28 -0.07 -9.95
N LEU A 333 9.08 -0.97 -8.99
CA LEU A 333 8.59 -2.32 -9.20
C LEU A 333 7.65 -2.69 -8.04
N GLU A 334 6.39 -2.98 -8.36
CA GLU A 334 5.38 -3.40 -7.40
C GLU A 334 4.72 -4.69 -7.86
N LEU A 335 4.55 -5.63 -6.91
CA LEU A 335 3.73 -6.81 -7.09
C LEU A 335 2.55 -6.77 -6.12
N SER A 336 1.35 -6.83 -6.70
CA SER A 336 0.08 -7.00 -6.00
C SER A 336 -0.44 -8.41 -6.26
N ILE A 337 -0.75 -9.17 -5.21
CA ILE A 337 -1.15 -10.58 -5.30
C ILE A 337 -2.56 -10.77 -4.75
N LEU A 338 -3.40 -11.54 -5.45
CA LEU A 338 -4.79 -11.74 -5.03
C LEU A 338 -4.81 -12.40 -3.65
N ALA A 339 -5.46 -11.75 -2.68
CA ALA A 339 -5.62 -12.27 -1.34
C ALA A 339 -6.43 -13.58 -1.38
N LYS A 340 -6.08 -14.52 -0.51
CA LYS A 340 -6.76 -15.81 -0.47
C LYS A 340 -8.20 -15.62 0.01
N THR A 341 -9.16 -16.10 -0.79
CA THR A 341 -10.56 -16.16 -0.36
C THR A 341 -10.70 -17.11 0.82
N VAL A 342 -11.21 -16.62 1.94
CA VAL A 342 -11.50 -17.44 3.12
C VAL A 342 -12.93 -17.97 2.98
N PRO A 343 -13.14 -19.30 2.95
CA PRO A 343 -14.47 -19.87 2.93
C PRO A 343 -15.27 -19.39 4.15
N GLN A 344 -16.45 -18.83 3.91
CA GLN A 344 -17.34 -18.40 4.99
C GLN A 344 -18.19 -19.58 5.49
N THR A 345 -17.51 -20.59 6.04
CA THR A 345 -18.14 -21.81 6.56
C THR A 345 -18.45 -21.62 8.05
N GLY A 346 -19.72 -21.56 8.41
CA GLY A 346 -20.17 -21.37 9.80
C GLY A 346 -21.55 -20.74 9.86
N SER A 347 -22.17 -20.73 11.04
CA SER A 347 -23.45 -20.04 11.25
C SER A 347 -23.28 -18.52 11.40
N VAL A 348 -22.11 -18.06 11.83
CA VAL A 348 -21.72 -16.64 11.98
C VAL A 348 -20.25 -16.51 11.57
N VAL A 349 -19.94 -15.69 10.55
CA VAL A 349 -18.58 -15.52 10.06
C VAL A 349 -18.34 -14.05 9.69
N ILE A 350 -17.27 -13.46 10.21
CA ILE A 350 -16.75 -12.18 9.71
C ILE A 350 -15.80 -12.52 8.56
N ASN A 351 -15.98 -11.88 7.41
CA ASN A 351 -15.01 -11.96 6.32
C ASN A 351 -13.69 -11.34 6.80
N PRO A 352 -12.56 -12.07 6.84
CA PRO A 352 -11.29 -11.51 7.29
C PRO A 352 -10.76 -10.34 6.45
N LEU A 353 -11.29 -10.17 5.24
CA LEU A 353 -11.01 -9.01 4.37
C LEU A 353 -12.13 -7.96 4.39
N GLY A 354 -13.13 -8.12 5.26
CA GLY A 354 -14.37 -7.36 5.24
C GLY A 354 -14.52 -6.36 6.38
N ILE A 355 -13.44 -6.03 7.09
CA ILE A 355 -13.43 -4.90 8.04
C ILE A 355 -12.81 -3.71 7.33
N VAL A 356 -13.59 -2.66 7.11
CA VAL A 356 -13.17 -1.45 6.39
C VAL A 356 -13.68 -0.21 7.10
N ASN A 357 -12.95 0.89 6.94
CA ASN A 357 -13.41 2.21 7.36
C ASN A 357 -14.74 2.55 6.68
N ALA A 358 -15.73 3.00 7.46
CA ALA A 358 -17.10 3.18 6.98
C ALA A 358 -17.27 4.35 6.00
N ALA A 359 -16.28 5.23 5.92
CA ALA A 359 -16.30 6.43 5.09
C ALA A 359 -15.66 6.17 3.72
N ASN A 360 -14.44 5.63 3.69
CA ASN A 360 -13.64 5.49 2.47
C ASN A 360 -13.49 4.04 1.94
N TYR A 361 -13.98 3.02 2.67
CA TYR A 361 -13.96 1.60 2.24
C TYR A 361 -12.57 1.01 1.98
N VAL A 362 -11.52 1.62 2.55
CA VAL A 362 -10.14 1.21 2.31
C VAL A 362 -9.87 -0.23 2.77
N PRO A 363 -9.12 -1.03 1.98
CA PRO A 363 -8.93 -2.45 2.25
C PRO A 363 -8.04 -2.79 3.47
N PRO A 364 -8.03 -4.08 3.87
CA PRO A 364 -7.30 -4.58 5.03
C PRO A 364 -5.78 -4.50 4.85
N THR A 365 -5.24 -3.46 5.44
CA THR A 365 -3.85 -3.13 5.82
C THR A 365 -3.90 -1.73 6.44
N ASN A 366 -4.93 -0.94 6.08
CA ASN A 366 -5.32 0.25 6.80
C ASN A 366 -5.60 -0.09 8.26
N PRO A 367 -5.01 0.64 9.21
CA PRO A 367 -5.28 0.43 10.62
C PRO A 367 -6.72 0.82 10.96
N VAL A 368 -7.15 0.42 12.16
CA VAL A 368 -8.34 1.00 12.79
C VAL A 368 -7.93 1.93 13.93
N ALA A 369 -8.69 3.00 14.12
CA ALA A 369 -8.46 4.02 15.14
C ALA A 369 -9.57 4.02 16.22
N PRO A 370 -9.28 4.51 17.44
CA PRO A 370 -10.29 4.63 18.50
C PRO A 370 -11.41 5.58 18.09
N GLY A 371 -12.67 5.20 18.35
CA GLY A 371 -13.85 5.98 17.97
C GLY A 371 -14.21 5.93 16.47
N GLU A 372 -13.46 5.19 15.67
CA GLU A 372 -13.73 5.01 14.23
C GLU A 372 -15.04 4.24 14.00
N MET A 373 -15.79 4.67 12.99
CA MET A 373 -16.91 3.91 12.45
C MET A 373 -16.40 2.93 11.38
N VAL A 374 -16.67 1.65 11.58
CA VAL A 374 -16.24 0.58 10.66
C VAL A 374 -17.41 -0.26 10.17
N TYR A 375 -17.29 -0.76 8.94
CA TYR A 375 -18.15 -1.81 8.42
C TYR A 375 -17.53 -3.18 8.67
N LEU A 376 -18.33 -4.11 9.19
CA LEU A 376 -17.98 -5.53 9.30
C LEU A 376 -18.84 -6.33 8.31
N TYR A 377 -18.24 -6.78 7.22
CA TYR A 377 -18.86 -7.67 6.25
C TYR A 377 -18.66 -9.14 6.59
N GLY A 378 -19.63 -9.98 6.25
CA GLY A 378 -19.60 -11.40 6.56
C GLY A 378 -20.88 -12.13 6.17
N SER A 379 -21.12 -13.26 6.82
CA SER A 379 -22.35 -14.05 6.65
C SER A 379 -22.91 -14.51 7.99
N GLY A 380 -24.25 -14.57 8.05
CA GLY A 380 -24.97 -14.98 9.26
C GLY A 380 -24.76 -14.03 10.44
N LEU A 381 -24.38 -12.77 10.19
CA LEU A 381 -24.04 -11.81 11.25
C LEU A 381 -25.23 -11.42 12.12
N ALA A 382 -26.44 -11.40 11.54
CA ALA A 382 -27.70 -11.17 12.23
C ALA A 382 -28.85 -11.97 11.58
N SER A 383 -29.94 -12.20 12.32
CA SER A 383 -31.15 -12.86 11.79
C SER A 383 -32.04 -11.91 10.98
N SER A 384 -31.96 -10.60 11.25
CA SER A 384 -32.70 -9.55 10.56
C SER A 384 -31.95 -8.23 10.62
N SER A 385 -32.29 -7.29 9.75
CA SER A 385 -31.73 -5.94 9.80
C SER A 385 -32.39 -5.08 10.88
N ALA A 386 -31.60 -4.28 11.59
CA ALA A 386 -32.07 -3.28 12.55
C ALA A 386 -31.09 -2.11 12.64
N THR A 387 -31.61 -0.93 12.97
CA THR A 387 -30.81 0.27 13.26
C THR A 387 -31.10 0.69 14.70
N ALA A 388 -30.07 1.11 15.43
CA ALA A 388 -30.23 1.63 16.78
C ALA A 388 -31.18 2.85 16.78
N SER A 389 -32.14 2.89 17.70
CA SER A 389 -33.17 3.92 17.76
C SER A 389 -32.87 5.05 18.76
N SER A 390 -31.77 4.97 19.49
CA SER A 390 -31.39 5.92 20.54
C SER A 390 -29.88 5.96 20.72
N THR A 391 -29.41 7.06 21.30
CA THR A 391 -28.04 7.18 21.82
C THR A 391 -28.07 7.24 23.37
N PRO A 392 -27.05 6.76 24.10
CA PRO A 392 -25.86 6.07 23.59
C PRO A 392 -26.17 4.82 22.78
N LEU A 393 -25.37 4.54 21.73
CA LEU A 393 -25.54 3.36 20.89
C LEU A 393 -25.40 2.10 21.75
N PRO A 394 -26.28 1.09 21.56
CA PRO A 394 -26.24 -0.11 22.37
C PRO A 394 -25.06 -1.01 21.98
N THR A 395 -24.52 -1.74 22.96
CA THR A 395 -23.52 -2.81 22.73
C THR A 395 -24.16 -4.15 22.37
N SER A 396 -25.51 -4.22 22.39
CA SER A 396 -26.27 -5.33 21.82
C SER A 396 -27.51 -4.82 21.07
N LEU A 397 -27.66 -5.23 19.82
CA LEU A 397 -28.78 -4.88 18.96
C LEU A 397 -29.31 -6.16 18.30
N GLY A 398 -30.60 -6.47 18.46
CA GLY A 398 -31.20 -7.66 17.84
C GLY A 398 -30.53 -8.99 18.23
N ASN A 399 -30.06 -9.13 19.48
CA ASN A 399 -29.25 -10.25 19.97
C ASN A 399 -27.88 -10.41 19.29
N VAL A 400 -27.37 -9.38 18.61
CA VAL A 400 -26.00 -9.32 18.09
C VAL A 400 -25.17 -8.48 19.06
N SER A 401 -23.96 -8.92 19.36
CA SER A 401 -22.94 -8.16 20.08
C SER A 401 -21.61 -8.26 19.33
N VAL A 402 -20.81 -7.20 19.37
CA VAL A 402 -19.46 -7.17 18.79
C VAL A 402 -18.45 -6.83 19.88
N THR A 403 -17.29 -7.46 19.88
CA THR A 403 -16.19 -7.11 20.76
C THR A 403 -14.94 -6.75 19.96
N VAL A 404 -14.18 -5.76 20.45
CA VAL A 404 -12.83 -5.40 19.99
C VAL A 404 -11.88 -5.59 21.17
N ASN A 405 -10.92 -6.51 21.04
CA ASN A 405 -10.03 -6.92 22.15
C ASN A 405 -10.78 -7.33 23.44
N GLY A 406 -11.98 -7.89 23.28
CA GLY A 406 -12.87 -8.27 24.39
C GLY A 406 -13.74 -7.13 24.95
N THR A 407 -13.48 -5.87 24.58
CA THR A 407 -14.33 -4.72 24.92
C THR A 407 -15.55 -4.66 24.01
N ALA A 408 -16.74 -4.47 24.56
CA ALA A 408 -17.97 -4.46 23.79
C ALA A 408 -18.09 -3.19 22.93
N ALA A 409 -18.20 -3.34 21.62
CA ALA A 409 -18.30 -2.24 20.67
C ALA A 409 -19.74 -1.71 20.54
N PRO A 410 -19.95 -0.39 20.52
CA PRO A 410 -21.25 0.19 20.20
C PRO A 410 -21.72 -0.15 18.78
N ILE A 411 -22.99 -0.48 18.62
CA ILE A 411 -23.58 -0.95 17.35
C ILE A 411 -24.57 0.10 16.82
N TYR A 412 -24.32 0.61 15.62
CA TYR A 412 -25.23 1.52 14.93
C TYR A 412 -26.29 0.77 14.11
N GLN A 413 -25.87 -0.24 13.35
CA GLN A 413 -26.75 -1.00 12.47
C GLN A 413 -26.29 -2.46 12.36
N ILE A 414 -27.25 -3.36 12.20
CA ILE A 414 -27.03 -4.78 11.90
C ILE A 414 -27.79 -5.20 10.65
N SER A 415 -27.29 -6.23 9.97
CA SER A 415 -27.96 -6.99 8.92
C SER A 415 -27.32 -8.38 8.81
N PRO A 416 -27.90 -9.35 8.07
CA PRO A 416 -27.31 -10.68 7.92
C PRO A 416 -25.89 -10.70 7.33
N THR A 417 -25.48 -9.66 6.59
CA THR A 417 -24.20 -9.62 5.84
C THR A 417 -23.30 -8.43 6.16
N LYS A 418 -23.78 -7.44 6.94
CA LYS A 418 -23.04 -6.23 7.28
C LYS A 418 -23.46 -5.69 8.65
N LEU A 419 -22.50 -5.33 9.49
CA LEU A 419 -22.71 -4.52 10.70
C LEU A 419 -22.01 -3.16 10.54
N VAL A 420 -22.54 -2.14 11.22
CA VAL A 420 -21.91 -0.82 11.40
C VAL A 420 -21.67 -0.63 12.88
N VAL A 421 -20.40 -0.56 13.27
CA VAL A 421 -19.99 -0.49 14.68
C VAL A 421 -18.99 0.63 14.90
N ILE A 422 -18.88 1.09 16.14
CA ILE A 422 -17.88 2.07 16.57
C ILE A 422 -16.76 1.31 17.28
N VAL A 423 -15.52 1.59 16.91
CA VAL A 423 -14.35 1.08 17.62
C VAL A 423 -14.32 1.69 19.02
N PRO A 424 -14.26 0.89 20.11
CA PRO A 424 -14.22 1.41 21.48
C PRO A 424 -13.12 2.44 21.73
N TRP A 425 -13.38 3.43 22.58
CA TRP A 425 -12.37 4.43 22.97
C TRP A 425 -11.23 3.83 23.79
N GLU A 426 -11.45 2.68 24.46
CA GLU A 426 -10.45 1.97 25.24
C GLU A 426 -9.39 1.24 24.38
N LEU A 427 -9.56 1.23 23.05
CA LEU A 427 -8.51 0.77 22.16
C LEU A 427 -7.35 1.77 22.25
N ASP A 428 -6.28 1.40 22.95
CA ASP A 428 -5.11 2.26 23.11
C ASP A 428 -4.01 1.88 22.11
N PRO A 429 -3.78 2.67 21.04
CA PRO A 429 -2.76 2.40 20.02
C PRO A 429 -1.34 2.42 20.59
N THR A 430 -1.11 3.04 21.76
CA THR A 430 0.21 3.05 22.40
C THR A 430 0.52 1.76 23.15
N SER A 431 -0.50 0.96 23.46
CA SER A 431 -0.40 -0.28 24.23
C SER A 431 -0.59 -1.54 23.36
N VAL A 432 -1.27 -1.44 22.22
CA VAL A 432 -1.52 -2.57 21.31
C VAL A 432 -1.30 -2.17 19.84
N GLY A 433 -0.60 -3.02 19.09
CA GLY A 433 -0.45 -2.86 17.63
C GLY A 433 -1.55 -3.53 16.80
N TYR A 434 -2.49 -4.24 17.45
CA TYR A 434 -3.53 -5.01 16.78
C TYR A 434 -4.86 -5.03 17.55
N ALA A 435 -5.96 -5.07 16.80
CA ALA A 435 -7.33 -5.20 17.28
C ALA A 435 -7.95 -6.51 16.81
N GLN A 436 -8.60 -7.23 17.72
CA GLN A 436 -9.29 -8.49 17.46
C GLN A 436 -10.81 -8.28 17.52
N PHE A 437 -11.46 -8.40 16.37
CA PHE A 437 -12.91 -8.29 16.21
C PHE A 437 -13.57 -9.66 16.29
N GLN A 438 -14.69 -9.73 17.01
CA GLN A 438 -15.52 -10.93 17.10
C GLN A 438 -17.00 -10.55 17.21
N VAL A 439 -17.87 -11.28 16.51
CA VAL A 439 -19.33 -11.12 16.53
C VAL A 439 -19.94 -12.32 17.24
N THR A 440 -20.89 -12.07 18.13
CA THR A 440 -21.72 -13.13 18.74
C THR A 440 -23.19 -12.83 18.48
N ASN A 441 -23.95 -13.84 18.08
CA ASN A 441 -25.41 -13.78 18.01
C ASN A 441 -26.05 -15.08 18.51
N SER A 442 -27.38 -15.21 18.37
CA SER A 442 -28.12 -16.39 18.82
C SER A 442 -27.67 -17.72 18.20
N SER A 443 -27.00 -17.67 17.04
CA SER A 443 -26.51 -18.83 16.29
C SER A 443 -25.06 -19.21 16.64
N GLY A 444 -24.37 -18.41 17.47
CA GLY A 444 -23.02 -18.67 17.93
C GLY A 444 -22.08 -17.46 17.83
N THR A 445 -20.79 -17.75 17.95
CA THR A 445 -19.70 -16.77 17.90
C THR A 445 -18.90 -16.96 16.60
N SER A 446 -18.49 -15.85 15.99
CA SER A 446 -17.71 -15.84 14.75
C SER A 446 -16.26 -16.26 14.97
N ASN A 447 -15.53 -16.44 13.87
CA ASN A 447 -14.09 -16.32 13.86
C ASN A 447 -13.64 -14.95 14.42
N THR A 448 -12.38 -14.90 14.88
CA THR A 448 -11.70 -13.65 15.21
C THR A 448 -11.03 -13.08 13.97
N VAL A 449 -11.20 -11.78 13.71
CA VAL A 449 -10.52 -11.05 12.63
C VAL A 449 -9.59 -10.01 13.24
N THR A 450 -8.33 -10.01 12.81
CA THR A 450 -7.29 -9.12 13.33
C THR A 450 -7.03 -7.98 12.35
N MET A 451 -6.99 -6.75 12.87
CA MET A 451 -6.63 -5.53 12.14
C MET A 451 -5.43 -4.84 12.82
N PHE A 452 -4.64 -4.09 12.05
CA PHE A 452 -3.66 -3.15 12.63
C PHE A 452 -4.38 -2.05 13.40
N VAL A 453 -3.70 -1.45 14.36
CA VAL A 453 -4.23 -0.35 15.19
C VAL A 453 -3.28 0.82 15.07
N ASP A 454 -3.85 2.02 14.94
CA ASP A 454 -3.08 3.25 14.95
C ASP A 454 -3.85 4.41 15.58
N SER A 455 -3.19 5.54 15.85
CA SER A 455 -3.82 6.70 16.50
C SER A 455 -4.91 7.33 15.65
N SER A 456 -4.75 7.31 14.33
CA SER A 456 -5.74 7.78 13.37
C SER A 456 -5.72 6.95 12.07
N ALA A 457 -6.87 6.91 11.41
CA ALA A 457 -7.12 6.28 10.12
C ALA A 457 -8.20 7.10 9.38
N PRO A 458 -7.88 8.34 8.96
CA PRO A 458 -8.88 9.28 8.46
C PRO A 458 -9.55 8.78 7.19
N GLY A 459 -10.89 8.75 7.19
CA GLY A 459 -11.71 8.53 6.00
C GLY A 459 -12.76 9.62 5.84
N VAL A 460 -12.91 10.13 4.62
CA VAL A 460 -13.94 11.13 4.27
C VAL A 460 -15.20 10.42 3.78
N PHE A 461 -16.36 10.77 4.34
CA PHE A 461 -17.62 10.25 3.82
C PHE A 461 -17.87 10.89 2.46
N THR A 462 -18.36 10.14 1.47
CA THR A 462 -18.67 10.69 0.13
C THR A 462 -20.16 10.68 -0.16
N VAL A 463 -20.61 11.60 -1.02
CA VAL A 463 -22.01 11.71 -1.47
C VAL A 463 -22.46 10.42 -2.16
N GLY A 464 -21.57 9.79 -2.92
CA GLY A 464 -21.79 8.50 -3.59
C GLY A 464 -21.85 7.30 -2.64
N GLN A 465 -21.50 7.48 -1.35
CA GLN A 465 -21.44 6.42 -0.33
C GLN A 465 -20.57 5.22 -0.74
N ASN A 466 -19.55 5.47 -1.55
CA ASN A 466 -18.62 4.47 -2.09
C ASN A 466 -17.15 4.78 -1.73
N GLY A 467 -16.92 5.85 -0.96
CA GLY A 467 -15.60 6.23 -0.45
C GLY A 467 -14.74 7.06 -1.39
N ILE A 468 -15.20 7.33 -2.61
CA ILE A 468 -14.45 8.08 -3.63
C ILE A 468 -15.29 9.23 -4.21
N GLY A 469 -14.62 10.26 -4.73
CA GLY A 469 -15.24 11.42 -5.37
C GLY A 469 -15.82 12.40 -4.35
N ASP A 470 -16.90 13.11 -4.71
CA ASP A 470 -17.48 14.20 -3.93
C ASP A 470 -17.61 13.87 -2.44
N GLY A 471 -16.79 14.52 -1.62
CA GLY A 471 -16.84 14.43 -0.17
C GLY A 471 -18.14 14.99 0.39
N ALA A 472 -18.52 14.51 1.57
CA ALA A 472 -19.57 15.08 2.41
C ALA A 472 -19.06 16.40 2.97
N VAL A 473 -19.10 17.43 2.13
CA VAL A 473 -18.64 18.78 2.42
C VAL A 473 -19.85 19.70 2.45
N LEU A 474 -20.00 20.46 3.53
CA LEU A 474 -21.09 21.41 3.71
C LEU A 474 -20.58 22.84 3.80
N HIS A 475 -21.34 23.76 3.22
CA HIS A 475 -21.26 25.18 3.52
C HIS A 475 -21.71 25.45 4.96
N ALA A 476 -21.37 26.63 5.49
CA ALA A 476 -21.76 27.04 6.85
C ALA A 476 -23.28 27.07 7.11
N ASN A 477 -24.10 27.16 6.05
CA ASN A 477 -25.56 27.09 6.13
C ASN A 477 -26.13 25.66 6.10
N GLY A 478 -25.27 24.64 6.05
CA GLY A 478 -25.65 23.22 5.98
C GLY A 478 -25.99 22.70 4.58
N SER A 479 -25.92 23.53 3.54
CA SER A 479 -26.08 23.07 2.15
C SER A 479 -24.82 22.33 1.68
N VAL A 480 -25.00 21.36 0.78
CA VAL A 480 -23.90 20.54 0.23
C VAL A 480 -23.08 21.34 -0.78
N VAL A 481 -21.75 21.24 -0.69
CA VAL A 481 -20.83 21.69 -1.73
C VAL A 481 -20.93 20.75 -2.93
N SER A 482 -21.24 21.28 -4.11
CA SER A 482 -21.42 20.49 -5.34
C SER A 482 -21.08 21.31 -6.58
N SER A 483 -21.06 20.70 -7.75
CA SER A 483 -20.87 21.42 -9.03
C SER A 483 -21.88 22.55 -9.25
N SER A 484 -23.11 22.39 -8.75
CA SER A 484 -24.18 23.40 -8.82
C SER A 484 -24.13 24.46 -7.72
N ASN A 485 -23.38 24.18 -6.65
CA ASN A 485 -23.22 25.04 -5.48
C ASN A 485 -21.77 24.91 -4.98
N PRO A 486 -20.78 25.43 -5.71
CA PRO A 486 -19.39 25.23 -5.38
C PRO A 486 -18.96 26.12 -4.20
N ALA A 487 -17.97 25.66 -3.44
CA ALA A 487 -17.35 26.44 -2.38
C ALA A 487 -16.60 27.65 -2.96
N LYS A 488 -16.51 28.74 -2.19
CA LYS A 488 -15.76 29.94 -2.59
C LYS A 488 -14.41 29.96 -1.90
N VAL A 489 -13.37 30.44 -2.60
CA VAL A 489 -12.08 30.75 -1.98
C VAL A 489 -12.29 31.71 -0.80
N GLY A 490 -11.69 31.40 0.34
CA GLY A 490 -11.84 32.16 1.59
C GLY A 490 -13.11 31.85 2.40
N GLU A 491 -14.02 31.02 1.91
CA GLU A 491 -15.15 30.50 2.68
C GLU A 491 -14.71 29.42 3.65
N THR A 492 -15.29 29.37 4.85
CA THR A 492 -15.14 28.25 5.78
C THR A 492 -16.22 27.22 5.53
N ILE A 493 -15.79 25.97 5.30
CA ILE A 493 -16.64 24.81 5.05
C ILE A 493 -16.31 23.68 6.04
N SER A 494 -17.20 22.69 6.12
CA SER A 494 -17.04 21.52 6.98
C SER A 494 -16.96 20.25 6.13
N VAL A 495 -15.93 19.42 6.33
CA VAL A 495 -15.85 18.06 5.78
C VAL A 495 -16.13 17.04 6.89
N TYR A 496 -16.92 16.01 6.58
CA TYR A 496 -17.31 14.97 7.53
C TYR A 496 -16.49 13.70 7.35
N THR A 497 -15.97 13.18 8.45
CA THR A 497 -14.99 12.09 8.46
C THR A 497 -15.27 11.06 9.56
N THR A 498 -14.53 9.96 9.54
CA THR A 498 -14.35 9.07 10.69
C THR A 498 -12.88 8.68 10.84
N GLY A 499 -12.51 8.11 11.99
CA GLY A 499 -11.16 7.63 12.24
C GLY A 499 -10.13 8.72 12.55
N LEU A 500 -10.52 9.88 13.08
CA LEU A 500 -9.55 10.89 13.56
C LEU A 500 -8.96 10.55 14.94
N GLY A 501 -9.30 9.39 15.49
CA GLY A 501 -8.71 8.89 16.73
C GLY A 501 -9.32 9.44 18.01
N ALA A 502 -8.56 9.29 19.10
CA ALA A 502 -8.94 9.73 20.43
C ALA A 502 -9.25 11.23 20.49
N VAL A 503 -10.06 11.63 21.47
CA VAL A 503 -10.58 12.99 21.56
C VAL A 503 -10.52 13.57 22.97
N SER A 504 -10.49 14.89 23.07
CA SER A 504 -10.46 15.65 24.32
C SER A 504 -11.47 16.81 24.30
N PRO A 505 -12.38 16.93 25.29
CA PRO A 505 -12.64 15.99 26.38
C PRO A 505 -13.13 14.63 25.88
N SER A 506 -12.76 13.55 26.58
CA SER A 506 -13.15 12.17 26.24
C SER A 506 -14.67 11.98 26.30
N VAL A 507 -15.19 11.16 25.39
CA VAL A 507 -16.61 10.76 25.33
C VAL A 507 -16.72 9.28 25.69
N SER A 508 -17.80 8.88 26.36
CA SER A 508 -18.03 7.45 26.66
C SER A 508 -18.44 6.67 25.41
N ASP A 509 -18.16 5.37 25.41
CA ASP A 509 -18.56 4.47 24.33
C ASP A 509 -20.05 4.58 23.98
N GLY A 510 -20.32 4.73 22.68
CA GLY A 510 -21.66 4.86 22.12
C GLY A 510 -22.35 6.21 22.39
N ALA A 511 -21.84 7.05 23.30
CA ALA A 511 -22.44 8.33 23.61
C ALA A 511 -22.23 9.34 22.46
N PRO A 512 -23.21 10.22 22.19
CA PRO A 512 -23.06 11.26 21.19
C PRO A 512 -22.10 12.34 21.72
N ALA A 513 -21.36 12.97 20.82
CA ALA A 513 -20.58 14.15 21.17
C ALA A 513 -21.50 15.24 21.76
N PRO A 514 -21.04 16.02 22.76
CA PRO A 514 -21.85 17.07 23.37
C PRO A 514 -22.44 18.02 22.33
N ALA A 515 -23.77 18.10 22.26
CA ALA A 515 -24.47 19.00 21.34
C ALA A 515 -24.38 20.47 21.78
N ASN A 516 -24.10 20.71 23.06
CA ASN A 516 -23.96 22.03 23.67
C ASN A 516 -22.74 22.04 24.60
N GLY A 517 -22.09 23.19 24.73
CA GLY A 517 -20.96 23.38 25.65
C GLY A 517 -19.61 23.20 24.96
N THR A 518 -18.63 22.66 25.69
CA THR A 518 -17.27 22.46 25.19
C THR A 518 -17.27 21.41 24.08
N LEU A 519 -16.77 21.80 22.90
CA LEU A 519 -16.57 20.88 21.79
C LEU A 519 -15.48 19.87 22.12
N THR A 520 -15.63 18.66 21.60
CA THR A 520 -14.65 17.58 21.73
C THR A 520 -13.75 17.59 20.51
N THR A 521 -12.47 17.91 20.69
CA THR A 521 -11.47 18.00 19.61
C THR A 521 -10.70 16.68 19.47
N ALA A 522 -10.24 16.36 18.27
CA ALA A 522 -9.30 15.25 18.08
C ALA A 522 -8.00 15.52 18.86
N SER A 523 -7.39 14.47 19.39
CA SER A 523 -6.11 14.57 20.11
C SER A 523 -4.94 14.83 19.14
N ASP A 524 -5.01 14.27 17.93
CA ASP A 524 -4.02 14.47 16.89
C ASP A 524 -4.33 15.75 16.08
N SER A 525 -3.30 16.33 15.46
CA SER A 525 -3.43 17.52 14.61
C SER A 525 -3.60 17.14 13.15
N PHE A 526 -4.62 17.69 12.51
CA PHE A 526 -4.95 17.40 11.12
C PHE A 526 -4.81 18.64 10.23
N THR A 527 -4.04 18.48 9.16
CA THR A 527 -3.89 19.47 8.10
C THR A 527 -4.72 19.06 6.89
N ILE A 528 -5.51 20.00 6.36
CA ILE A 528 -6.27 19.83 5.11
C ILE A 528 -5.51 20.45 3.96
N TYR A 529 -5.47 19.76 2.83
CA TYR A 529 -5.00 20.33 1.56
C TYR A 529 -6.16 20.36 0.58
N VAL A 530 -6.33 21.49 -0.11
CA VAL A 530 -7.23 21.61 -1.25
C VAL A 530 -6.36 21.77 -2.47
N ASP A 531 -6.41 20.78 -3.36
CA ASP A 531 -5.58 20.74 -4.56
C ASP A 531 -4.08 20.94 -4.29
N GLY A 532 -3.56 20.23 -3.28
CA GLY A 532 -2.18 20.35 -2.81
C GLY A 532 -1.84 21.65 -2.06
N THR A 533 -2.76 22.60 -1.96
CA THR A 533 -2.57 23.86 -1.20
C THR A 533 -3.10 23.71 0.21
N GLN A 534 -2.26 23.98 1.21
CA GLN A 534 -2.65 23.89 2.62
C GLN A 534 -3.79 24.87 2.96
N ALA A 535 -4.85 24.34 3.56
CA ALA A 535 -5.98 25.10 4.07
C ALA A 535 -5.78 25.46 5.55
N THR A 536 -6.44 26.53 6.00
CA THR A 536 -6.44 26.90 7.42
C THR A 536 -7.52 26.11 8.15
N THR A 537 -7.11 25.12 8.96
CA THR A 537 -8.00 24.36 9.84
C THR A 537 -8.40 25.19 11.06
N SER A 538 -9.70 25.28 11.33
CA SER A 538 -10.28 26.01 12.47
C SER A 538 -10.90 25.09 13.54
N PHE A 539 -11.24 23.85 13.17
CA PHE A 539 -11.72 22.82 14.08
C PHE A 539 -11.43 21.43 13.50
N SER A 540 -11.05 20.49 14.35
CA SER A 540 -11.01 19.05 14.06
C SER A 540 -11.47 18.29 15.29
N GLY A 541 -12.50 17.46 15.17
CA GLY A 541 -13.09 16.76 16.32
C GLY A 541 -14.43 16.12 16.01
N LEU A 542 -15.15 15.66 17.04
CA LEU A 542 -16.46 15.04 16.84
C LEU A 542 -17.51 16.05 16.40
N ALA A 543 -18.37 15.65 15.47
CA ALA A 543 -19.55 16.40 15.07
C ALA A 543 -20.57 16.41 16.23
N PRO A 544 -20.99 17.59 16.73
CA PRO A 544 -21.91 17.69 17.87
C PRO A 544 -23.21 16.91 17.67
N GLY A 545 -23.59 16.10 18.65
CA GLY A 545 -24.80 15.28 18.63
C GLY A 545 -24.69 13.94 17.91
N PHE A 546 -23.54 13.63 17.28
CA PHE A 546 -23.31 12.37 16.57
C PHE A 546 -22.33 11.45 17.31
N VAL A 547 -22.38 10.16 16.97
CA VAL A 547 -21.51 9.11 17.53
C VAL A 547 -20.57 8.62 16.42
N GLY A 548 -19.26 8.65 16.65
CA GLY A 548 -18.24 8.20 15.68
C GLY A 548 -18.13 9.02 14.39
N LEU A 549 -18.88 10.12 14.28
CA LEU A 549 -18.79 11.09 13.19
C LEU A 549 -17.92 12.26 13.61
N TYR A 550 -16.90 12.55 12.83
CA TYR A 550 -16.01 13.68 13.00
C TYR A 550 -16.32 14.74 11.95
N GLN A 551 -15.91 15.97 12.24
CA GLN A 551 -15.95 17.09 11.31
C GLN A 551 -14.62 17.86 11.39
N ILE A 552 -14.18 18.35 10.23
CA ILE A 552 -13.07 19.30 10.13
C ILE A 552 -13.60 20.57 9.46
N ASN A 553 -13.44 21.71 10.12
CA ASN A 553 -13.80 23.01 9.56
C ASN A 553 -12.54 23.68 9.04
N PHE A 554 -12.51 24.05 7.77
CA PHE A 554 -11.35 24.71 7.16
C PHE A 554 -11.77 25.80 6.20
N THR A 555 -10.90 26.80 6.05
CA THR A 555 -11.08 27.87 5.07
C THR A 555 -10.46 27.45 3.74
N VAL A 556 -11.25 27.49 2.66
CA VAL A 556 -10.80 27.17 1.31
C VAL A 556 -9.63 28.09 0.92
N PRO A 557 -8.43 27.54 0.66
CA PRO A 557 -7.25 28.35 0.36
C PRO A 557 -7.34 28.96 -1.04
N SER A 558 -6.42 29.89 -1.33
CA SER A 558 -6.27 30.42 -2.68
C SER A 558 -5.60 29.37 -3.57
N ILE A 559 -6.34 28.82 -4.52
CA ILE A 559 -5.88 27.84 -5.51
C ILE A 559 -5.98 28.41 -6.93
N SER A 560 -5.19 27.87 -7.87
CA SER A 560 -5.28 28.24 -9.30
C SER A 560 -6.49 27.63 -10.00
N ASP A 561 -6.91 26.47 -9.52
CA ASP A 561 -7.84 25.58 -10.19
C ASP A 561 -9.28 25.82 -9.72
N SER A 562 -10.24 25.43 -10.55
CA SER A 562 -11.67 25.55 -10.27
C SER A 562 -12.45 24.39 -10.87
N GLY A 563 -13.64 24.11 -10.33
CA GLY A 563 -14.36 22.88 -10.60
C GLY A 563 -14.06 21.84 -9.54
N GLU A 564 -14.01 20.57 -9.95
CA GLU A 564 -13.70 19.45 -9.06
C GLU A 564 -12.20 19.46 -8.71
N VAL A 565 -11.89 19.48 -7.41
CA VAL A 565 -10.53 19.49 -6.87
C VAL A 565 -10.42 18.51 -5.70
N PHE A 566 -9.22 18.01 -5.40
CA PHE A 566 -9.01 17.09 -4.29
C PHE A 566 -9.06 17.78 -2.93
N VAL A 567 -9.53 17.02 -1.93
CA VAL A 567 -9.48 17.38 -0.51
C VAL A 567 -8.73 16.29 0.23
N ASP A 568 -7.50 16.59 0.61
CA ASP A 568 -6.64 15.64 1.30
C ASP A 568 -6.61 15.93 2.80
N ILE A 569 -6.48 14.87 3.60
CA ILE A 569 -6.33 14.95 5.05
C ILE A 569 -5.00 14.33 5.45
N SER A 570 -4.17 15.11 6.15
CA SER A 570 -2.92 14.65 6.76
C SER A 570 -3.02 14.68 8.27
N ASP A 571 -2.65 13.60 8.93
CA ASP A 571 -2.31 13.59 10.35
C ASP A 571 -0.83 13.98 10.52
N ASP A 572 -0.60 15.14 11.13
CA ASP A 572 0.74 15.69 11.33
C ASP A 572 1.54 14.95 12.44
N THR A 573 0.86 14.12 13.22
CA THR A 573 1.38 13.39 14.38
C THR A 573 1.86 12.00 13.98
N ASN A 574 1.01 11.26 13.29
CA ASN A 574 1.20 9.83 13.01
C ASN A 574 1.45 9.50 11.53
N GLY A 575 1.29 10.48 10.63
CA GLY A 575 1.61 10.34 9.20
C GLY A 575 0.50 9.74 8.35
N ALA A 576 -0.66 9.40 8.91
CA ALA A 576 -1.80 8.93 8.13
C ALA A 576 -2.27 10.01 7.13
N TYR A 577 -2.52 9.62 5.88
CA TYR A 577 -2.88 10.56 4.82
C TYR A 577 -3.92 9.97 3.87
N ASN A 578 -4.98 10.74 3.58
CA ASN A 578 -6.10 10.33 2.73
C ASN A 578 -6.30 11.33 1.58
N THR A 579 -6.45 10.83 0.36
CA THR A 579 -6.64 11.65 -0.87
C THR A 579 -7.84 11.26 -1.72
N MET A 580 -8.82 10.55 -1.13
CA MET A 580 -9.85 9.87 -1.92
C MET A 580 -11.07 10.75 -2.23
N ALA A 581 -11.17 11.91 -1.59
CA ALA A 581 -12.33 12.78 -1.70
C ALA A 581 -12.05 14.00 -2.58
N THR A 582 -13.07 14.43 -3.31
CA THR A 582 -13.07 15.66 -4.09
C THR A 582 -14.10 16.65 -3.54
N MET A 583 -13.99 17.92 -3.95
CA MET A 583 -14.99 18.95 -3.72
C MET A 583 -15.03 19.91 -4.90
N PHE A 584 -16.07 20.74 -5.00
CA PHE A 584 -16.18 21.77 -6.05
C PHE A 584 -15.82 23.17 -5.54
N VAL A 585 -14.97 23.90 -6.29
CA VAL A 585 -14.58 25.31 -6.01
C VAL A 585 -14.95 26.24 -7.18
N GLY A 586 -15.57 27.38 -6.87
CA GLY A 586 -16.31 28.22 -7.83
C GLY A 586 -15.56 29.39 -8.47
N SER A 587 -14.31 29.69 -8.07
CA SER A 587 -13.54 30.81 -8.63
C SER A 587 -12.05 30.50 -8.79
N GLY A 588 -11.63 30.33 -10.06
CA GLY A 588 -10.29 30.06 -10.59
C GLY A 588 -10.36 29.98 -12.13
N SER A 589 -9.25 29.86 -12.85
CA SER A 589 -9.32 29.47 -14.28
C SER A 589 -9.93 28.07 -14.37
N THR A 590 -10.72 27.79 -15.41
CA THR A 590 -11.27 26.45 -15.67
C THR A 590 -10.17 25.39 -15.50
N ALA A 591 -10.39 24.38 -14.66
CA ALA A 591 -9.45 23.26 -14.50
C ALA A 591 -9.02 22.75 -15.88
N SER A 592 -7.73 22.90 -16.16
CA SER A 592 -7.08 22.26 -17.29
C SER A 592 -6.31 21.09 -16.73
N ALA A 593 -6.82 19.89 -16.98
CA ALA A 593 -6.23 18.61 -16.62
C ALA A 593 -6.34 18.25 -15.12
N LEU A 594 -6.13 16.96 -14.85
CA LEU A 594 -5.91 16.44 -13.50
C LEU A 594 -4.79 17.27 -12.87
N PRO A 595 -4.82 17.60 -11.56
CA PRO A 595 -3.72 18.32 -10.92
C PRO A 595 -2.40 17.62 -11.23
N GLU A 596 -1.29 18.35 -11.43
CA GLU A 596 0.03 17.72 -11.66
C GLU A 596 0.28 16.62 -10.61
N ALA A 597 -0.12 16.86 -9.34
CA ALA A 597 -0.06 15.89 -8.26
C ALA A 597 -0.79 14.55 -8.52
N ARG A 598 -1.87 14.56 -9.32
CA ARG A 598 -2.59 13.35 -9.76
C ARG A 598 -2.24 12.89 -11.17
N GLU A 599 -1.68 13.70 -12.05
CA GLU A 599 -1.00 13.18 -13.24
C GLU A 599 0.29 12.44 -12.84
N GLN A 600 0.91 12.85 -11.72
CA GLN A 600 1.97 12.15 -11.00
C GLN A 600 1.49 10.94 -10.18
N ALA A 601 0.34 11.06 -9.50
CA ALA A 601 -0.26 9.96 -8.75
C ALA A 601 -1.08 8.98 -9.59
N GLY A 602 -1.43 9.32 -10.82
CA GLY A 602 -2.17 8.46 -11.72
C GLY A 602 -1.34 7.28 -12.18
N SER A 603 -0.18 7.04 -11.56
CA SER A 603 0.71 5.92 -11.71
C SER A 603 1.17 5.32 -10.36
N ARG A 604 0.94 6.03 -9.26
CA ARG A 604 1.72 5.94 -8.02
C ARG A 604 0.89 6.41 -6.84
N VAL A 605 1.14 5.78 -5.72
CA VAL A 605 0.78 6.28 -4.39
C VAL A 605 1.65 7.52 -4.04
N ARG A 606 1.30 8.71 -4.59
CA ARG A 606 1.59 10.10 -4.15
C ARG A 606 2.20 11.05 -5.20
N GLU A 607 1.87 12.34 -5.05
CA GLU A 607 2.83 13.46 -5.13
C GLU A 607 2.58 14.50 -4.00
N LYS A 608 3.64 15.26 -3.67
CA LYS A 608 3.73 16.64 -3.12
C LYS A 608 3.27 17.06 -1.71
N ALA A 609 2.50 16.30 -0.92
CA ALA A 609 2.09 16.85 0.39
C ALA A 609 3.13 16.75 1.52
N VAL A 610 4.02 15.76 1.51
CA VAL A 610 4.90 15.50 2.68
C VAL A 610 6.10 16.45 2.77
N ALA A 611 6.52 17.07 1.66
CA ALA A 611 7.57 18.10 1.69
C ALA A 611 7.15 19.39 2.44
N MET A 612 5.83 19.63 2.64
CA MET A 612 5.32 20.85 3.26
C MET A 612 4.87 20.66 4.71
N ALA A 613 4.55 19.43 5.14
CA ALA A 613 4.06 19.14 6.50
C ALA A 613 5.13 19.29 7.62
N ARG A 614 6.42 19.49 7.29
CA ARG A 614 7.50 19.64 8.30
C ARG A 614 8.45 20.82 8.11
N LYS A 615 8.03 21.94 7.49
CA LYS A 615 8.72 23.23 7.68
C LYS A 615 8.19 23.97 8.92
N GLY A 616 8.45 23.39 10.09
CA GLY A 616 8.46 24.09 11.39
C GLY A 616 9.89 24.54 11.75
N PRO A 617 10.09 25.56 12.62
CA PRO A 617 11.29 26.40 12.60
C PRO A 617 12.56 25.62 12.95
N GLU A 618 13.61 25.87 12.16
CA GLU A 618 14.96 25.33 12.31
C GLU A 618 15.46 25.38 13.77
N GLY A 619 15.44 24.22 14.43
CA GLY A 619 16.06 23.99 15.73
C GLY A 619 17.50 23.55 15.56
N ARG A 620 18.43 24.50 15.73
CA ARG A 620 19.88 24.34 15.92
C ARG A 620 20.37 22.91 16.14
N VAL A 621 21.13 22.40 15.16
CA VAL A 621 22.10 21.33 15.34
C VAL A 621 23.06 21.71 16.48
N GLN A 622 22.94 21.06 17.64
CA GLN A 622 24.02 21.05 18.62
C GLN A 622 25.11 20.11 18.12
N SER A 623 26.18 20.70 17.61
CA SER A 623 27.43 20.02 17.30
C SER A 623 28.04 19.43 18.57
N HIS A 624 28.02 18.12 18.70
CA HIS A 624 28.89 17.41 19.64
C HIS A 624 30.29 17.32 19.04
N THR A 625 31.11 18.34 19.32
CA THR A 625 32.55 18.30 19.08
C THR A 625 33.21 17.40 20.12
N LYS A 626 33.74 16.26 19.69
CA LYS A 626 34.74 15.49 20.44
C LYS A 626 35.90 16.40 20.84
N ARG A 627 36.21 16.50 22.13
CA ARG A 627 37.55 16.87 22.61
C ARG A 627 38.15 15.68 23.35
N GLY A 628 39.23 15.14 22.81
CA GLY A 628 40.19 14.38 23.60
C GLY A 628 41.13 15.35 24.32
N GLN A 629 41.36 15.06 25.60
CA GLN A 629 42.71 14.86 26.17
C GLN A 629 42.62 13.67 27.12
#